data_AF-A0AAU9RM48-F1
#
_entry.id   AF-A0AAU9RM48-F1
#
_cell.length_a   1.000
_cell.length_b   1.000
_cell.length_c   1.000
_cell.angle_alpha   90.00
_cell.angle_beta   90.00
_cell.angle_gamma   90.00
#
_symmetry.space_group_name_H-M   'P 1'
#
loop_
_entity.id
_entity.type
_entity.pdbx_description
1 polymer ?
#
loop_
_entity_poly.entity_id
_entity_poly.type
_entity_poly.pdbx_seq_one_letter_code
_entity_poly.pdbx_strand_id
1 'polypeptide(L)'
;MGSNRRRSVIAVIFICCAISSLNPTTSTSQVGTNYGDSDEIFKDSDHNPSFCISDQYIMRSYFTARTSLNDSEFRDFLLLQECSDENPSKDPNVVPAVSLLQQREITGEGSHRHLLTSIKLLLRHSQSQLHELVIVERLPLGVFADPFELQNLQQRKAFSDVSVFGDTNLELPSFRSNRSVVEIHVGISSRDHEDENGEISVKLPLHARYQSLEESGYSRVEFGEPDLFLCSSHVPNQGHEERRCSVLSIGGSKTETRSVVWEIPAGIKNHTEYVSVLTFVAAVLSAFSILVASVLSLKVESSKNPKQS
;
A
#
# COMPACT_ATOMS: atom_id res chain seq x y z
N MET A 1 10.54 -67.17 24.96
CA MET A 1 11.57 -66.46 24.17
C MET A 1 11.23 -66.66 22.70
N GLY A 2 10.90 -65.70 21.85
CA GLY A 2 10.72 -64.26 21.95
C GLY A 2 10.01 -63.78 20.68
N SER A 3 8.87 -63.10 20.88
CA SER A 3 8.30 -62.00 20.09
C SER A 3 8.22 -62.10 18.56
N ASN A 4 7.06 -62.58 18.07
CA ASN A 4 6.43 -62.15 16.82
C ASN A 4 6.16 -60.64 16.86
N ARG A 5 7.03 -59.83 16.24
CA ARG A 5 6.78 -58.38 16.11
C ARG A 5 7.47 -57.84 14.88
N ARG A 6 6.85 -57.95 13.71
CA ARG A 6 7.14 -57.09 12.55
C ARG A 6 5.93 -57.04 11.65
N ARG A 7 5.55 -55.82 11.27
CA ARG A 7 4.50 -55.42 10.33
C ARG A 7 3.09 -55.31 10.89
N SER A 8 2.92 -54.37 11.81
CA SER A 8 1.70 -53.57 11.83
C SER A 8 2.11 -52.13 12.13
N VAL A 9 2.42 -51.39 11.07
CA VAL A 9 2.36 -49.93 11.08
C VAL A 9 1.35 -49.60 10.00
N ILE A 10 0.08 -49.82 10.32
CA ILE A 10 -1.03 -49.26 9.56
C ILE A 10 -0.90 -47.75 9.77
N ALA A 11 -0.54 -47.05 8.71
CA ALA A 11 -0.54 -45.60 8.66
C ALA A 11 -1.98 -45.13 8.90
N VAL A 12 -2.28 -44.69 10.13
CA VAL A 12 -3.51 -44.00 10.45
C VAL A 12 -3.34 -42.56 9.96
N ILE A 13 -3.79 -42.30 8.73
CA ILE A 13 -3.95 -40.94 8.21
C ILE A 13 -5.24 -40.39 8.83
N PHE A 14 -5.11 -39.70 9.96
CA PHE A 14 -6.19 -38.87 10.49
C PHE A 14 -6.35 -37.65 9.58
N ILE A 15 -7.40 -37.66 8.76
CA ILE A 15 -7.89 -36.48 8.04
C ILE A 15 -8.75 -35.69 9.03
N CYS A 16 -8.14 -34.73 9.71
CA CYS A 16 -8.89 -33.68 10.41
C CYS A 16 -9.20 -32.56 9.42
N CYS A 17 -10.42 -32.54 8.89
CA CYS A 17 -10.95 -31.37 8.20
C CYS A 17 -11.13 -30.24 9.21
N ALA A 18 -10.27 -29.22 9.14
CA ALA A 18 -10.48 -27.95 9.82
C ALA A 18 -11.62 -27.19 9.12
N ILE A 19 -12.87 -27.50 9.48
CA ILE A 19 -14.02 -26.63 9.22
C ILE A 19 -14.04 -25.61 10.36
N SER A 20 -13.21 -24.57 10.29
CA SER A 20 -13.26 -23.45 11.23
C SER A 20 -12.53 -22.24 10.65
N SER A 21 -13.20 -21.50 9.76
CA SER A 21 -13.16 -20.03 9.70
C SER A 21 -13.68 -19.53 8.35
N LEU A 22 -15.00 -19.45 8.20
CA LEU A 22 -15.65 -18.69 7.14
C LEU A 22 -16.74 -17.82 7.77
N ASN A 23 -16.30 -16.78 8.50
CA ASN A 23 -17.11 -15.59 8.66
C ASN A 23 -16.60 -14.60 7.60
N PRO A 24 -17.30 -14.42 6.46
CA PRO A 24 -16.94 -13.37 5.53
C PRO A 24 -17.33 -12.04 6.15
N THR A 25 -16.38 -11.35 6.75
CA THR A 25 -16.47 -9.90 6.89
C THR A 25 -16.37 -9.33 5.48
N THR A 26 -17.48 -8.83 4.96
CA THR A 26 -17.53 -7.99 3.77
C THR A 26 -16.60 -6.80 3.97
N SER A 27 -15.40 -6.84 3.37
CA SER A 27 -14.51 -5.68 3.35
C SER A 27 -15.04 -4.72 2.31
N THR A 28 -15.88 -3.77 2.73
CA THR A 28 -16.14 -2.57 1.95
C THR A 28 -14.80 -1.91 1.63
N SER A 29 -14.50 -1.73 0.34
CA SER A 29 -13.32 -1.02 -0.13
C SER A 29 -13.29 0.38 0.48
N GLN A 30 -12.46 0.60 1.49
CA GLN A 30 -12.23 1.94 2.02
C GLN A 30 -11.32 2.67 1.04
N VAL A 31 -11.93 3.52 0.21
CA VAL A 31 -11.21 4.50 -0.61
C VAL A 31 -10.71 5.57 0.34
N GLY A 32 -9.42 5.89 0.27
CA GLY A 32 -8.86 6.99 1.06
C GLY A 32 -9.43 8.32 0.60
N THR A 33 -10.00 9.10 1.52
CA THR A 33 -10.41 10.48 1.22
C THR A 33 -9.23 11.41 1.45
N ASN A 34 -8.93 12.30 0.51
CA ASN A 34 -7.90 13.31 0.72
C ASN A 34 -8.37 14.45 1.62
N TYR A 35 -7.40 15.23 2.10
CA TYR A 35 -7.68 16.39 2.93
C TYR A 35 -8.63 17.40 2.25
N GLY A 36 -8.63 17.47 0.91
CA GLY A 36 -9.43 18.41 0.11
C GLY A 36 -10.87 18.00 -0.23
N ASP A 37 -11.26 16.73 -0.09
CA ASP A 37 -12.56 16.22 -0.58
C ASP A 37 -13.73 16.50 0.38
N SER A 38 -13.46 16.87 1.63
CA SER A 38 -14.48 16.90 2.69
C SER A 38 -15.11 18.27 2.99
N ASP A 39 -14.55 19.39 2.53
CA ASP A 39 -14.91 20.69 3.11
C ASP A 39 -15.55 21.67 2.12
N GLU A 40 -16.87 21.78 2.23
CA GLU A 40 -17.57 23.07 2.07
C GLU A 40 -17.11 24.12 3.11
N ILE A 41 -16.26 23.74 4.08
CA ILE A 41 -15.85 24.55 5.23
C ILE A 41 -14.67 25.50 4.93
N PHE A 42 -13.82 25.22 3.94
CA PHE A 42 -12.62 26.05 3.64
C PHE A 42 -12.71 26.88 2.36
N LYS A 43 -13.88 26.98 1.72
CA LYS A 43 -14.07 27.85 0.54
C LYS A 43 -13.89 29.35 0.81
N ASP A 44 -13.81 29.76 2.08
CA ASP A 44 -13.78 31.18 2.50
C ASP A 44 -12.45 31.63 3.12
N SER A 45 -11.44 30.77 3.19
CA SER A 45 -10.12 31.13 3.75
C SER A 45 -9.08 31.17 2.62
N ASP A 46 -8.60 32.36 2.28
CA ASP A 46 -7.44 32.62 1.40
C ASP A 46 -6.10 32.04 1.95
N HIS A 47 -6.15 31.13 2.92
CA HIS A 47 -5.01 30.61 3.66
C HIS A 47 -4.90 29.09 3.54
N ASN A 48 -3.86 28.62 2.86
CA ASN A 48 -3.46 27.21 2.92
C ASN A 48 -2.86 26.96 4.33
N PRO A 49 -3.36 25.98 5.10
CA PRO A 49 -2.85 25.72 6.44
C PRO A 49 -1.38 25.29 6.37
N SER A 50 -0.56 25.84 7.28
CA SER A 50 0.85 25.50 7.43
C SER A 50 1.09 24.71 8.72
N PHE A 51 1.74 23.56 8.59
CA PHE A 51 2.03 22.65 9.68
C PHE A 51 3.52 22.62 10.01
N CYS A 52 3.83 22.46 11.29
CA CYS A 52 5.20 22.41 11.79
C CYS A 52 5.51 20.99 12.22
N ILE A 53 6.23 20.23 11.41
CA ILE A 53 6.49 18.80 11.64
C ILE A 53 7.92 18.66 12.17
N SER A 54 8.10 17.97 13.30
CA SER A 54 9.45 17.70 13.84
C SER A 54 10.09 16.45 13.23
N ASP A 55 9.30 15.51 12.72
CA ASP A 55 9.80 14.30 12.10
C ASP A 55 10.17 14.50 10.62
N GLN A 56 11.14 13.71 10.16
CA GLN A 56 11.47 13.58 8.75
C GLN A 56 10.24 13.24 7.88
N TYR A 57 9.32 12.41 8.39
CA TYR A 57 8.10 11.99 7.71
C TYR A 57 6.86 12.41 8.51
N ILE A 58 5.86 13.01 7.85
CA ILE A 58 4.57 13.41 8.46
C ILE A 58 3.89 12.16 9.03
N MET A 59 3.91 11.07 8.28
CA MET A 59 3.28 9.83 8.67
C MET A 59 3.99 9.18 9.87
N ARG A 60 5.29 9.41 10.08
CA ARG A 60 5.99 8.92 11.28
C ARG A 60 5.40 9.52 12.56
N SER A 61 5.14 10.83 12.57
CA SER A 61 4.53 11.49 13.73
C SER A 61 3.15 10.90 14.04
N TYR A 62 2.33 10.72 13.00
CA TYR A 62 0.99 10.11 13.14
C TYR A 62 1.05 8.67 13.67
N PHE A 63 1.88 7.81 13.07
CA PHE A 63 1.99 6.40 13.44
C PHE A 63 2.78 6.14 14.73
N THR A 64 3.43 7.16 15.29
CA THR A 64 4.00 7.06 16.65
C THR A 64 2.90 6.98 17.71
N ALA A 65 1.77 7.67 17.47
CA ALA A 65 0.63 7.67 18.38
C ALA A 65 -0.49 6.69 17.99
N ARG A 66 -0.53 6.23 16.73
CA ARG A 66 -1.62 5.44 16.15
C ARG A 66 -1.13 4.14 15.54
N THR A 67 -1.91 3.07 15.68
CA THR A 67 -1.58 1.74 15.13
C THR A 67 -2.12 1.51 13.71
N SER A 68 -3.03 2.36 13.24
CA SER A 68 -3.72 2.21 11.95
C SER A 68 -4.11 3.55 11.36
N LEU A 69 -4.23 3.60 10.04
CA LEU A 69 -4.71 4.79 9.33
C LEU A 69 -6.22 4.93 9.51
N ASN A 70 -6.65 6.11 9.97
CA ASN A 70 -8.02 6.56 9.92
C ASN A 70 -8.01 7.98 9.31
N ASP A 71 -8.71 8.18 8.19
CA ASP A 71 -8.62 9.41 7.41
C ASP A 71 -9.11 10.64 8.22
N SER A 72 -10.13 10.47 9.07
CA SER A 72 -10.62 11.54 9.94
C SER A 72 -9.64 11.88 11.06
N GLU A 73 -9.06 10.87 11.72
CA GLU A 73 -8.07 11.08 12.79
C GLU A 73 -6.77 11.68 12.24
N PHE A 74 -6.38 11.32 11.01
CA PHE A 74 -5.21 11.91 10.36
C PHE A 74 -5.42 13.39 10.04
N ARG A 75 -6.61 13.77 9.58
CA ARG A 75 -6.96 15.18 9.39
C ARG A 75 -6.93 15.96 10.71
N ASP A 76 -7.54 15.41 11.76
CA ASP A 76 -7.53 16.03 13.08
C ASP A 76 -6.10 16.17 13.63
N PHE A 77 -5.25 15.17 13.37
CA PHE A 77 -3.83 15.22 13.69
C PHE A 77 -3.11 16.38 12.96
N LEU A 78 -3.36 16.57 11.66
CA LEU A 78 -2.78 17.70 10.91
C LEU A 78 -3.24 19.05 11.46
N LEU A 79 -4.52 19.19 11.81
CA LEU A 79 -5.07 20.41 12.42
C LEU A 79 -4.40 20.74 13.76
N LEU A 80 -4.04 19.74 14.55
CA LEU A 80 -3.30 19.94 15.81
C LEU A 80 -1.85 20.35 15.62
N GLN A 81 -1.30 20.15 14.43
CA GLN A 81 0.10 20.43 14.09
C GLN A 81 0.28 21.80 13.40
N GLU A 82 -0.75 22.64 13.42
CA GLU A 82 -0.68 24.00 12.89
C GLU A 82 0.40 24.81 13.62
N CYS A 83 1.27 25.46 12.84
CA CYS A 83 2.35 26.26 13.40
C CYS A 83 1.80 27.40 14.26
N SER A 84 2.34 27.61 15.47
CA SER A 84 1.86 28.60 16.45
C SER A 84 2.18 30.07 16.12
N ASP A 85 2.53 30.41 14.88
CA ASP A 85 3.08 31.74 14.58
C ASP A 85 2.05 32.88 14.68
N GLU A 86 2.40 33.89 15.47
CA GLU A 86 1.88 35.25 15.31
C GLU A 86 2.33 35.82 13.94
N ASN A 87 1.49 35.67 12.92
CA ASN A 87 1.63 36.16 11.55
C ASN A 87 2.70 35.47 10.67
N PRO A 88 2.30 34.53 9.80
CA PRO A 88 2.99 34.39 8.52
C PRO A 88 2.56 35.60 7.67
N SER A 89 3.50 36.51 7.41
CA SER A 89 3.44 37.60 6.43
C SER A 89 2.03 37.94 5.88
N LYS A 90 1.45 39.05 6.35
CA LYS A 90 0.46 39.84 5.60
C LYS A 90 1.10 40.42 4.32
N ASP A 91 1.72 39.60 3.49
CA ASP A 91 2.03 39.98 2.12
C ASP A 91 0.84 39.54 1.26
N PRO A 92 -0.03 40.48 0.83
CA PRO A 92 -1.23 40.17 0.05
C PRO A 92 -0.93 39.58 -1.34
N ASN A 93 0.32 39.29 -1.66
CA ASN A 93 0.77 38.72 -2.93
C ASN A 93 1.13 37.22 -2.86
N VAL A 94 1.05 36.57 -1.69
CA VAL A 94 1.27 35.11 -1.59
C VAL A 94 -0.01 34.39 -2.00
N VAL A 95 -0.16 34.19 -3.31
CA VAL A 95 -1.24 33.36 -3.87
C VAL A 95 -1.00 31.90 -3.49
N PRO A 96 -2.03 31.14 -3.07
CA PRO A 96 -1.87 29.74 -2.70
C PRO A 96 -1.27 28.92 -3.85
N ALA A 97 -0.30 28.08 -3.51
CA ALA A 97 0.25 27.12 -4.45
C ALA A 97 -0.84 26.10 -4.79
N VAL A 98 -1.23 26.06 -6.06
CA VAL A 98 -2.20 25.09 -6.58
C VAL A 98 -1.43 24.00 -7.32
N SER A 99 -1.85 22.76 -7.13
CA SER A 99 -1.35 21.63 -7.89
C SER A 99 -2.43 21.15 -8.84
N LEU A 100 -2.05 20.71 -10.04
CA LEU A 100 -2.95 20.08 -11.00
C LEU A 100 -2.52 18.62 -11.16
N LEU A 101 -3.43 17.69 -10.87
CA LEU A 101 -3.23 16.28 -11.15
C LEU A 101 -3.47 16.06 -12.66
N GLN A 102 -2.39 15.86 -13.42
CA GLN A 102 -2.43 15.71 -14.88
C GLN A 102 -2.85 14.31 -15.30
N GLN A 103 -2.24 13.30 -14.70
CA GLN A 103 -2.48 11.89 -15.04
C GLN A 103 -2.36 11.03 -13.80
N ARG A 104 -3.27 10.06 -13.69
CA ARG A 104 -3.21 9.02 -12.67
C ARG A 104 -3.65 7.69 -13.29
N GLU A 105 -2.78 6.69 -13.24
CA GLU A 105 -3.02 5.41 -13.93
C GLU A 105 -2.36 4.23 -13.21
N ILE A 106 -3.02 3.06 -13.24
CA ILE A 106 -2.43 1.79 -12.82
C ILE A 106 -1.94 1.05 -14.08
N THR A 107 -0.63 0.81 -14.14
CA THR A 107 0.04 0.16 -15.27
C THR A 107 0.65 -1.18 -14.89
N GLY A 108 0.80 -2.08 -15.87
CA GLY A 108 1.33 -3.43 -15.67
C GLY A 108 0.25 -4.50 -15.54
N GLU A 109 0.67 -5.74 -15.29
CA GLU A 109 -0.19 -6.93 -15.26
C GLU A 109 0.05 -7.78 -14.03
N GLY A 110 -0.93 -8.64 -13.69
CA GLY A 110 -0.85 -9.52 -12.53
C GLY A 110 -1.00 -8.80 -11.19
N SER A 111 -0.37 -9.37 -10.15
CA SER A 111 -0.42 -8.89 -8.77
C SER A 111 0.60 -7.82 -8.44
N HIS A 112 1.57 -7.56 -9.34
CA HIS A 112 2.55 -6.49 -9.19
C HIS A 112 2.31 -5.45 -10.30
N ARG A 113 1.92 -4.24 -9.92
CA ARG A 113 1.59 -3.14 -10.82
C ARG A 113 2.26 -1.85 -10.36
N HIS A 114 2.13 -0.79 -11.17
CA HIS A 114 2.64 0.52 -10.80
C HIS A 114 1.54 1.56 -10.85
N LEU A 115 1.46 2.40 -9.84
CA LEU A 115 0.67 3.63 -9.85
C LEU A 115 1.53 4.76 -10.40
N LEU A 116 1.18 5.24 -11.59
CA LEU A 116 1.73 6.45 -12.18
C LEU A 116 0.91 7.64 -11.71
N THR A 117 1.56 8.65 -11.15
CA THR A 117 0.95 9.91 -10.72
C THR A 117 1.76 11.06 -11.27
N SER A 118 1.14 11.89 -12.08
CA SER A 118 1.78 13.07 -12.67
C SER A 118 1.12 14.35 -12.19
N ILE A 119 1.92 15.24 -11.61
CA ILE A 119 1.49 16.44 -10.91
C ILE A 119 2.19 17.64 -11.52
N LYS A 120 1.41 18.65 -11.90
CA LYS A 120 1.93 19.95 -12.31
C LYS A 120 1.78 20.95 -11.16
N LEU A 121 2.89 21.54 -10.72
CA LEU A 121 2.90 22.55 -9.68
C LEU A 121 2.72 23.94 -10.30
N LEU A 122 1.69 24.68 -9.88
CA LEU A 122 1.46 26.07 -10.28
C LEU A 122 1.90 27.00 -9.16
N LEU A 123 3.21 27.24 -9.09
CA LEU A 123 3.84 28.09 -8.08
C LEU A 123 4.00 29.51 -8.63
N ARG A 124 3.36 30.51 -8.00
CA ARG A 124 3.68 31.92 -8.29
C ARG A 124 4.83 32.39 -7.39
N HIS A 125 5.73 33.16 -8.01
CA HIS A 125 7.02 33.61 -7.47
C HIS A 125 6.91 34.17 -6.04
N SER A 126 7.41 33.42 -5.05
CA SER A 126 7.98 33.93 -3.76
C SER A 126 8.26 32.83 -2.72
N GLN A 127 7.92 31.56 -2.95
CA GLN A 127 8.19 30.47 -2.00
C GLN A 127 9.64 29.95 -2.05
N SER A 128 10.62 30.86 -2.04
CA SER A 128 12.07 30.58 -2.19
C SER A 128 12.70 29.70 -1.10
N GLN A 129 11.92 29.25 -0.12
CA GLN A 129 12.35 28.42 1.01
C GLN A 129 11.74 27.02 1.01
N LEU A 130 10.74 26.74 0.16
CA LEU A 130 10.10 25.43 0.06
C LEU A 130 10.69 24.68 -1.14
N HIS A 131 11.41 23.59 -0.85
CA HIS A 131 12.24 22.88 -1.83
C HIS A 131 11.87 21.40 -1.98
N GLU A 132 10.84 20.95 -1.29
CA GLU A 132 10.46 19.54 -1.27
C GLU A 132 8.95 19.38 -1.42
N LEU A 133 8.54 18.61 -2.43
CA LEU A 133 7.19 18.10 -2.58
C LEU A 133 7.11 16.77 -1.83
N VAL A 134 6.21 16.69 -0.87
CA VAL A 134 5.88 15.46 -0.16
C VAL A 134 4.52 14.98 -0.62
N ILE A 135 4.49 13.75 -1.12
CA ILE A 135 3.29 13.07 -1.63
C ILE A 135 2.94 11.96 -0.66
N VAL A 136 1.77 12.04 -0.04
CA VAL A 136 1.25 11.01 0.86
C VAL A 136 0.18 10.20 0.12
N GLU A 137 0.56 8.99 -0.26
CA GLU A 137 -0.26 8.06 -1.02
C GLU A 137 -0.88 7.02 -0.08
N ARG A 138 -2.18 7.15 0.19
CA ARG A 138 -2.93 6.23 1.05
C ARG A 138 -3.40 5.02 0.25
N LEU A 139 -2.82 3.86 0.51
CA LEU A 139 -3.16 2.66 -0.22
C LEU A 139 -4.52 2.10 0.23
N PRO A 140 -5.35 1.59 -0.71
CA PRO A 140 -6.58 0.89 -0.37
C PRO A 140 -6.28 -0.45 0.31
N LEU A 141 -7.27 -0.98 1.03
CA LEU A 141 -7.17 -2.32 1.61
C LEU A 141 -6.85 -3.37 0.54
N GLY A 142 -5.98 -4.32 0.88
CA GLY A 142 -5.59 -5.38 -0.05
C GLY A 142 -4.49 -4.97 -1.04
N VAL A 143 -3.93 -3.77 -0.93
CA VAL A 143 -2.75 -3.32 -1.68
C VAL A 143 -1.66 -2.85 -0.71
N PHE A 144 -0.40 -3.05 -1.08
CA PHE A 144 0.74 -2.51 -0.34
C PHE A 144 1.89 -2.15 -1.30
N ALA A 145 2.85 -1.36 -0.82
CA ALA A 145 4.12 -1.14 -1.50
C ALA A 145 5.24 -1.85 -0.72
N ASP A 146 6.13 -2.56 -1.42
CA ASP A 146 7.24 -3.28 -0.79
C ASP A 146 8.34 -2.29 -0.36
N PRO A 147 8.65 -2.18 0.95
CA PRO A 147 9.70 -1.29 1.44
C PRO A 147 11.07 -1.55 0.80
N PHE A 148 11.40 -2.80 0.44
CA PHE A 148 12.69 -3.14 -0.18
C PHE A 148 12.78 -2.64 -1.61
N GLU A 149 11.68 -2.69 -2.35
CA GLU A 149 11.60 -2.15 -3.71
C GLU A 149 11.71 -0.62 -3.70
N LEU A 150 11.02 0.03 -2.75
CA LEU A 150 11.11 1.48 -2.58
C LEU A 150 12.51 1.94 -2.16
N GLN A 151 13.20 1.20 -1.30
CA GLN A 151 14.58 1.49 -0.93
C GLN A 151 15.51 1.46 -2.15
N ASN A 152 15.31 0.51 -3.07
CA ASN A 152 16.07 0.44 -4.32
C ASN A 152 15.77 1.65 -5.23
N LEU A 153 14.53 2.15 -5.27
CA LEU A 153 14.18 3.39 -5.99
C LEU A 153 14.86 4.63 -5.38
N GLN A 154 14.89 4.73 -4.05
CA GLN A 154 15.62 5.78 -3.34
C GLN A 154 17.12 5.73 -3.63
N GLN A 155 17.75 4.55 -3.58
CA GLN A 155 19.18 4.38 -3.89
C GLN A 155 19.53 4.80 -5.31
N ARG A 156 18.60 4.62 -6.25
CA ARG A 156 18.71 5.05 -7.65
C ARG A 156 18.35 6.52 -7.86
N LYS A 157 18.04 7.25 -6.78
CA LYS A 157 17.66 8.67 -6.80
C LYS A 157 16.38 8.95 -7.60
N ALA A 158 15.48 7.98 -7.69
CA ALA A 158 14.14 8.21 -8.24
C ALA A 158 13.29 9.08 -7.30
N PHE A 159 13.51 8.93 -5.99
CA PHE A 159 12.93 9.76 -4.93
C PHE A 159 14.05 10.33 -4.08
N SER A 160 13.88 11.54 -3.50
CA SER A 160 14.84 12.05 -2.52
C SER A 160 14.78 11.20 -1.25
N ASP A 161 13.56 10.84 -0.86
CA ASP A 161 13.27 9.95 0.25
C ASP A 161 11.93 9.24 0.06
N VAL A 162 11.73 8.10 0.69
CA VAL A 162 10.47 7.36 0.65
C VAL A 162 10.35 6.42 1.84
N SER A 163 9.15 6.32 2.41
CA SER A 163 8.88 5.35 3.47
C SER A 163 7.45 4.83 3.43
N VAL A 164 7.24 3.62 3.99
CA VAL A 164 5.93 2.98 4.11
C VAL A 164 5.56 2.89 5.58
N PHE A 165 4.31 3.27 5.89
CA PHE A 165 3.74 3.24 7.23
C PHE A 165 2.43 2.44 7.24
N GLY A 166 2.01 2.01 8.44
CA GLY A 166 0.84 1.14 8.62
C GLY A 166 1.17 -0.34 8.43
N ASP A 167 0.28 -1.09 7.77
CA ASP A 167 0.45 -2.54 7.60
C ASP A 167 1.42 -2.89 6.48
N THR A 168 2.64 -3.29 6.87
CA THR A 168 3.72 -3.75 6.00
C THR A 168 3.89 -5.27 5.97
N ASN A 169 2.98 -6.03 6.60
CA ASN A 169 3.11 -7.49 6.66
C ASN A 169 2.70 -8.13 5.34
N LEU A 170 3.67 -8.49 4.51
CA LEU A 170 3.51 -9.05 3.17
C LEU A 170 2.67 -10.35 3.13
N GLU A 171 2.63 -11.10 4.24
CA GLU A 171 2.01 -12.42 4.32
C GLU A 171 0.51 -12.38 4.65
N LEU A 172 -0.01 -11.23 5.11
CA LEU A 172 -1.42 -11.12 5.46
C LEU A 172 -2.31 -11.02 4.21
N PRO A 173 -3.39 -11.81 4.12
CA PRO A 173 -4.40 -11.61 3.09
C PRO A 173 -5.19 -10.31 3.35
N SER A 174 -5.83 -9.79 2.30
CA SER A 174 -6.62 -8.55 2.33
C SER A 174 -7.59 -8.43 3.52
N PHE A 175 -8.36 -9.49 3.79
CA PHE A 175 -9.38 -9.53 4.85
C PHE A 175 -8.81 -9.58 6.28
N ARG A 176 -7.49 -9.69 6.44
CA ARG A 176 -6.79 -9.60 7.74
C ARG A 176 -5.76 -8.48 7.79
N SER A 177 -5.56 -7.76 6.69
CA SER A 177 -4.64 -6.64 6.62
C SER A 177 -5.32 -5.33 6.97
N ASN A 178 -4.53 -4.38 7.47
CA ASN A 178 -4.92 -2.98 7.57
C ASN A 178 -4.38 -2.19 6.36
N ARG A 179 -4.70 -0.90 6.29
CA ARG A 179 -4.19 0.00 5.25
C ARG A 179 -2.72 0.34 5.49
N SER A 180 -2.00 0.62 4.41
CA SER A 180 -0.67 1.21 4.44
C SER A 180 -0.66 2.55 3.72
N VAL A 181 0.34 3.37 4.02
CA VAL A 181 0.56 4.69 3.43
C VAL A 181 1.99 4.77 2.97
N VAL A 182 2.20 5.33 1.78
CA VAL A 182 3.54 5.63 1.27
C VAL A 182 3.72 7.13 1.30
N GLU A 183 4.73 7.61 2.02
CA GLU A 183 5.17 9.00 1.98
C GLU A 183 6.40 9.09 1.07
N ILE A 184 6.28 9.87 0.00
CA ILE A 184 7.29 10.02 -1.05
C ILE A 184 7.75 11.46 -1.05
N HIS A 185 9.06 11.67 -0.97
CA HIS A 185 9.68 12.96 -1.02
C HIS A 185 10.33 13.17 -2.38
N VAL A 186 10.07 14.34 -2.98
CA VAL A 186 10.61 14.75 -4.27
C VAL A 186 11.21 16.14 -4.12
N GLY A 187 12.52 16.26 -4.38
CA GLY A 187 13.18 17.56 -4.40
C GLY A 187 12.72 18.40 -5.59
N ILE A 188 12.37 19.66 -5.34
CA ILE A 188 11.98 20.64 -6.34
C ILE A 188 13.20 21.50 -6.67
N SER A 189 13.59 21.56 -7.94
CA SER A 189 14.71 22.37 -8.41
C SER A 189 14.23 23.69 -9.03
N SER A 190 15.09 24.71 -9.05
CA SER A 190 14.78 26.03 -9.63
C SER A 190 14.28 25.96 -11.09
N ARG A 191 14.69 24.92 -11.84
CA ARG A 191 14.28 24.71 -13.25
C ARG A 191 12.84 24.23 -13.37
N ASP A 192 12.35 23.48 -12.37
CA ASP A 192 10.97 22.99 -12.34
C ASP A 192 9.96 24.13 -12.16
N HIS A 193 10.42 25.31 -11.72
CA HIS A 193 9.62 26.53 -11.61
C HIS A 193 9.61 27.39 -12.89
N GLU A 194 10.62 27.24 -13.76
CA GLU A 194 10.83 28.11 -14.92
C GLU A 194 10.29 27.51 -16.23
N ASP A 195 10.21 26.18 -16.32
CA ASP A 195 9.57 25.52 -17.46
C ASP A 195 8.04 25.50 -17.30
N GLU A 196 7.32 26.02 -18.29
CA GLU A 196 5.85 25.91 -18.40
C GLU A 196 5.36 24.43 -18.44
N ASN A 197 6.29 23.48 -18.52
CA ASN A 197 6.14 22.03 -18.57
C ASN A 197 6.64 21.27 -17.32
N GLY A 198 6.93 21.94 -16.20
CA GLY A 198 7.38 21.30 -14.94
C GLY A 198 6.37 20.31 -14.34
N GLU A 199 6.33 19.09 -14.89
CA GLU A 199 5.49 17.98 -14.46
C GLU A 199 6.34 16.99 -13.67
N ILE A 200 5.93 16.75 -12.42
CA ILE A 200 6.54 15.76 -11.55
C ILE A 200 5.79 14.45 -11.73
N SER A 201 6.47 13.45 -12.29
CA SER A 201 5.92 12.11 -12.50
C SER A 201 6.51 11.11 -11.51
N VAL A 202 5.65 10.47 -10.73
CA VAL A 202 6.01 9.45 -9.74
C VAL A 202 5.44 8.10 -10.17
N LYS A 203 6.29 7.08 -10.17
CA LYS A 203 5.91 5.70 -10.46
C LYS A 203 6.10 4.84 -9.22
N LEU A 204 5.02 4.54 -8.53
CA LEU A 204 5.01 3.78 -7.28
C LEU A 204 4.72 2.29 -7.55
N PRO A 205 5.64 1.35 -7.23
CA PRO A 205 5.36 -0.08 -7.34
C PRO A 205 4.38 -0.53 -6.25
N LEU A 206 3.41 -1.35 -6.64
CA LEU A 206 2.28 -1.81 -5.84
C LEU A 206 2.04 -3.30 -6.00
N HIS A 207 1.77 -3.95 -4.88
CA HIS A 207 1.52 -5.38 -4.80
C HIS A 207 0.12 -5.63 -4.26
N ALA A 208 -0.62 -6.50 -4.93
CA ALA A 208 -1.93 -6.96 -4.50
C ALA A 208 -1.80 -8.11 -3.50
N ARG A 209 -2.50 -8.00 -2.37
CA ARG A 209 -2.69 -9.10 -1.41
C ARG A 209 -3.73 -10.07 -1.93
N TYR A 210 -3.72 -11.29 -1.40
CA TYR A 210 -4.77 -12.28 -1.65
C TYR A 210 -6.13 -11.72 -1.24
N GLN A 211 -7.03 -11.63 -2.22
CA GLN A 211 -8.37 -11.10 -2.05
C GLN A 211 -9.31 -12.13 -1.46
N SER A 212 -10.39 -11.66 -0.83
CA SER A 212 -11.49 -12.54 -0.42
C SER A 212 -12.22 -13.12 -1.64
N LEU A 213 -13.04 -14.14 -1.45
CA LEU A 213 -13.78 -14.75 -2.55
C LEU A 213 -14.90 -13.83 -3.02
N GLU A 214 -14.94 -13.55 -4.32
CA GLU A 214 -15.90 -12.65 -4.95
C GLU A 214 -16.76 -13.39 -5.97
N GLU A 215 -17.93 -12.84 -6.31
CA GLU A 215 -18.82 -13.46 -7.30
C GLU A 215 -18.29 -13.33 -8.73
N SER A 216 -17.72 -12.17 -9.06
CA SER A 216 -17.16 -11.86 -10.39
C SER A 216 -15.81 -12.54 -10.66
N GLY A 217 -15.15 -13.06 -9.63
CA GLY A 217 -13.75 -13.48 -9.70
C GLY A 217 -12.75 -12.32 -9.67
N TYR A 218 -13.20 -11.11 -9.34
CA TYR A 218 -12.35 -9.93 -9.18
C TYR A 218 -12.78 -9.11 -7.96
N SER A 219 -11.81 -8.64 -7.19
CA SER A 219 -11.99 -7.64 -6.15
C SER A 219 -11.61 -6.27 -6.70
N ARG A 220 -12.54 -5.31 -6.61
CA ARG A 220 -12.34 -3.95 -7.12
C ARG A 220 -11.81 -3.07 -5.98
N VAL A 221 -10.58 -2.59 -6.13
CA VAL A 221 -9.99 -1.60 -5.21
C VAL A 221 -9.84 -0.26 -5.93
N GLU A 222 -10.01 0.83 -5.19
CA GLU A 222 -10.00 2.17 -5.75
C GLU A 222 -9.03 3.05 -4.97
N PHE A 223 -8.17 3.74 -5.72
CA PHE A 223 -7.18 4.67 -5.22
C PHE A 223 -7.78 6.07 -5.24
N GLY A 224 -7.87 6.67 -4.05
CA GLY A 224 -8.22 8.08 -3.93
C GLY A 224 -7.10 9.01 -4.38
N GLU A 225 -7.31 10.31 -4.24
CA GLU A 225 -6.26 11.31 -4.47
C GLU A 225 -5.19 11.25 -3.36
N PRO A 226 -3.91 11.51 -3.70
CA PRO A 226 -2.88 11.67 -2.68
C PRO A 226 -3.07 12.99 -1.93
N ASP A 227 -2.52 13.09 -0.72
CA ASP A 227 -2.30 14.42 -0.13
C ASP A 227 -0.94 14.95 -0.59
N LEU A 228 -0.91 16.25 -0.88
CA LEU A 228 0.27 16.93 -1.37
C LEU A 228 0.68 18.01 -0.38
N PHE A 229 1.94 18.00 0.02
CA PHE A 229 2.51 18.98 0.92
C PHE A 229 3.74 19.61 0.30
N LEU A 230 3.86 20.92 0.43
CA LEU A 230 5.05 21.65 0.03
C LEU A 230 5.83 22.05 1.28
N CYS A 231 7.03 21.51 1.43
CA CYS A 231 7.81 21.59 2.66
C CYS A 231 9.13 22.35 2.49
N SER A 232 9.54 23.03 3.57
CA SER A 232 10.85 23.66 3.68
C SER A 232 11.94 22.62 3.85
N SER A 233 13.15 22.91 3.38
CA SER A 233 14.31 22.07 3.69
C SER A 233 14.57 22.05 5.20
N HIS A 234 15.02 20.92 5.70
CA HIS A 234 15.41 20.76 7.10
C HIS A 234 16.67 21.60 7.37
N VAL A 235 16.58 22.63 8.23
CA VAL A 235 17.72 23.51 8.57
C VAL A 235 18.35 23.04 9.89
N PRO A 236 19.57 22.45 9.90
CA PRO A 236 20.15 21.74 11.06
C PRO A 236 20.69 22.62 12.20
N ASN A 237 20.20 23.86 12.36
CA ASN A 237 20.82 24.84 13.26
C ASN A 237 19.77 25.61 14.06
N GLN A 238 19.19 24.97 15.09
CA GLN A 238 18.94 25.53 16.45
C GLN A 238 17.78 24.79 17.16
N GLY A 239 18.13 23.77 17.95
CA GLY A 239 17.44 23.42 19.21
C GLY A 239 16.06 22.76 19.16
N HIS A 240 15.25 22.99 18.14
CA HIS A 240 13.99 22.30 17.85
C HIS A 240 13.70 22.46 16.35
N GLU A 241 14.09 21.44 15.58
CA GLU A 241 14.13 21.48 14.11
C GLU A 241 12.77 21.09 13.54
N GLU A 242 11.84 22.04 13.45
CA GLU A 242 10.54 21.84 12.83
C GLU A 242 10.56 22.26 11.36
N ARG A 243 10.22 21.34 10.46
CA ARG A 243 9.99 21.66 9.04
C ARG A 243 8.60 22.24 8.86
N ARG A 244 8.48 23.28 8.03
CA ARG A 244 7.17 23.87 7.71
C ARG A 244 6.64 23.25 6.43
N CYS A 245 5.42 22.76 6.47
CA CYS A 245 4.75 22.13 5.36
C CYS A 245 3.39 22.78 5.11
N SER A 246 3.12 23.18 3.88
CA SER A 246 1.83 23.74 3.49
C SER A 246 1.05 22.71 2.69
N VAL A 247 -0.25 22.55 2.97
CA VAL A 247 -1.10 21.70 2.13
C VAL A 247 -1.28 22.32 0.76
N LEU A 248 -1.11 21.51 -0.28
CA LEU A 248 -1.45 21.88 -1.64
C LEU A 248 -2.84 21.38 -1.98
N SER A 249 -3.70 22.29 -2.43
CA SER A 249 -4.98 21.90 -3.01
C SER A 249 -4.75 21.34 -4.41
N ILE A 250 -5.40 20.22 -4.72
CA ILE A 250 -5.45 19.64 -6.05
C ILE A 250 -6.59 20.34 -6.82
N GLY A 251 -6.22 21.31 -7.64
CA GLY A 251 -7.12 21.98 -8.58
C GLY A 251 -7.36 21.09 -9.80
N GLY A 252 -8.63 20.87 -10.15
CA GLY A 252 -9.00 20.09 -11.34
C GLY A 252 -10.48 20.25 -11.66
N SER A 253 -10.82 20.28 -12.95
CA SER A 253 -12.22 20.30 -13.38
C SER A 253 -12.90 18.97 -13.00
N LYS A 254 -14.18 19.01 -12.60
CA LYS A 254 -14.95 17.84 -12.13
C LYS A 254 -15.10 16.69 -13.14
N THR A 255 -14.53 16.80 -14.34
CA THR A 255 -14.73 15.86 -15.46
C THR A 255 -13.58 14.87 -15.67
N GLU A 256 -12.47 14.98 -14.93
CA GLU A 256 -11.33 14.05 -15.03
C GLU A 256 -11.36 13.08 -13.84
N THR A 257 -11.24 11.77 -14.10
CA THR A 257 -11.33 10.70 -13.10
C THR A 257 -10.19 10.80 -12.08
N ARG A 258 -10.48 11.41 -10.94
CA ARG A 258 -9.59 11.60 -9.78
C ARG A 258 -9.16 10.29 -9.12
N SER A 259 -10.04 9.29 -9.19
CA SER A 259 -9.86 7.96 -8.61
C SER A 259 -9.44 6.97 -9.68
N VAL A 260 -8.48 6.10 -9.36
CA VAL A 260 -8.07 5.00 -10.25
C VAL A 260 -8.53 3.67 -9.67
N VAL A 261 -9.03 2.80 -10.52
CA VAL A 261 -9.55 1.50 -10.11
C VAL A 261 -8.59 0.39 -10.55
N TRP A 262 -8.34 -0.55 -9.66
CA TRP A 262 -7.64 -1.79 -9.96
C TRP A 262 -8.53 -2.99 -9.64
N GLU A 263 -8.84 -3.78 -10.67
CA GLU A 263 -9.47 -5.09 -10.51
C GLU A 263 -8.42 -6.16 -10.24
N ILE A 264 -8.38 -6.62 -8.99
CA ILE A 264 -7.46 -7.64 -8.52
C ILE A 264 -8.14 -9.00 -8.68
N PRO A 265 -7.52 -9.98 -9.36
CA PRO A 265 -8.07 -11.33 -9.46
C PRO A 265 -8.37 -11.95 -8.09
N ALA A 266 -9.55 -12.53 -7.95
CA ALA A 266 -10.05 -13.16 -6.75
C ALA A 266 -10.64 -14.55 -7.07
N GLY A 267 -10.75 -15.41 -6.06
CA GLY A 267 -11.42 -16.70 -6.25
C GLY A 267 -12.92 -16.51 -6.45
N ILE A 268 -13.51 -17.25 -7.40
CA ILE A 268 -14.97 -17.23 -7.63
C ILE A 268 -15.66 -18.05 -6.54
N LYS A 269 -16.51 -17.38 -5.76
CA LYS A 269 -17.21 -18.00 -4.62
C LYS A 269 -18.06 -19.22 -5.02
N ASN A 270 -18.69 -19.20 -6.20
CA ASN A 270 -19.52 -20.31 -6.69
C ASN A 270 -18.68 -21.56 -7.04
N HIS A 271 -17.38 -21.42 -7.30
CA HIS A 271 -16.51 -22.55 -7.63
C HIS A 271 -15.93 -23.25 -6.39
N THR A 272 -16.12 -22.70 -5.19
CA THR A 272 -15.44 -23.17 -3.97
C THR A 272 -15.72 -24.63 -3.66
N GLU A 273 -16.98 -25.08 -3.71
CA GLU A 273 -17.33 -26.47 -3.40
C GLU A 273 -16.75 -27.44 -4.44
N TYR A 274 -16.96 -27.16 -5.72
CA TYR A 274 -16.46 -28.00 -6.81
C TYR A 274 -14.93 -28.13 -6.80
N VAL A 275 -14.22 -27.00 -6.68
CA VAL A 275 -12.76 -26.98 -6.63
C VAL A 275 -12.28 -27.75 -5.39
N SER A 276 -12.92 -27.56 -4.23
CA SER A 276 -12.54 -28.26 -3.00
C SER A 276 -12.68 -29.78 -3.13
N VAL A 277 -13.81 -30.27 -3.65
CA VAL A 277 -14.05 -31.71 -3.85
C VAL A 277 -13.04 -32.30 -4.83
N LEU A 278 -12.82 -31.64 -5.97
CA LEU A 278 -11.89 -32.13 -7.00
C LEU A 278 -10.45 -32.17 -6.48
N THR A 279 -9.99 -31.10 -5.82
CA THR A 279 -8.65 -31.04 -5.22
C THR A 279 -8.49 -32.10 -4.13
N PHE A 280 -9.51 -32.33 -3.30
CA PHE A 280 -9.48 -33.37 -2.28
C PHE A 280 -9.33 -34.78 -2.88
N VAL A 281 -10.17 -35.12 -3.86
CA VAL A 281 -10.10 -36.44 -4.54
C VAL A 281 -8.74 -36.62 -5.21
N ALA A 282 -8.25 -35.61 -5.93
CA ALA A 282 -6.94 -35.64 -6.58
C ALA A 282 -5.80 -35.83 -5.57
N ALA A 283 -5.84 -35.13 -4.43
CA ALA A 283 -4.86 -35.28 -3.36
C ALA A 283 -4.87 -36.69 -2.75
N VAL A 284 -6.06 -37.25 -2.48
CA VAL A 284 -6.21 -38.62 -1.93
C VAL A 284 -5.67 -39.66 -2.89
N LEU A 285 -6.05 -39.59 -4.18
CA LEU A 285 -5.56 -40.50 -5.21
C LEU A 285 -4.04 -40.38 -5.40
N SER A 286 -3.49 -39.17 -5.33
CA SER A 286 -2.05 -38.93 -5.40
C SER A 286 -1.32 -39.55 -4.21
N ALA A 287 -1.82 -39.33 -2.99
CA ALA A 287 -1.25 -39.93 -1.78
C ALA A 287 -1.28 -41.46 -1.83
N PHE A 288 -2.39 -42.05 -2.29
CA PHE A 288 -2.51 -43.50 -2.46
C PHE A 288 -1.53 -44.03 -3.51
N SER A 289 -1.39 -43.33 -4.63
CA SER A 289 -0.46 -43.70 -5.70
C SER A 289 0.99 -43.69 -5.21
N ILE A 290 1.38 -42.66 -4.47
CA ILE A 290 2.72 -42.56 -3.84
C ILE A 290 2.94 -43.73 -2.88
N LEU A 291 1.95 -44.05 -2.04
CA LEU A 291 2.06 -45.14 -1.08
C LEU A 291 2.20 -46.51 -1.77
N VAL A 292 1.38 -46.79 -2.78
CA VAL A 292 1.45 -48.03 -3.56
C VAL A 292 2.80 -48.14 -4.27
N ALA A 293 3.24 -47.08 -4.95
CA ALA A 293 4.53 -47.04 -5.61
C ALA A 293 5.68 -47.30 -4.63
N SER A 294 5.64 -46.70 -3.42
CA SER A 294 6.66 -46.92 -2.39
C SER A 294 6.71 -48.37 -1.90
N VAL A 295 5.55 -49.00 -1.67
CA VAL A 295 5.46 -50.41 -1.26
C VAL A 295 5.98 -51.35 -2.35
N LEU A 296 5.63 -51.09 -3.61
CA LEU A 296 6.11 -51.88 -4.74
C LEU A 296 7.63 -51.75 -4.92
N SER A 297 8.18 -50.54 -4.82
CA SER A 297 9.63 -50.29 -4.90
C SER A 297 10.40 -51.00 -3.78
N LEU A 298 9.92 -50.94 -2.54
CA LEU A 298 10.52 -51.69 -1.42
C LEU A 298 10.50 -53.21 -1.65
N LYS A 299 9.44 -53.73 -2.26
CA LYS A 299 9.32 -55.16 -2.59
C LYS A 299 10.30 -55.57 -3.70
N VAL A 300 10.52 -54.71 -4.70
CA VAL A 300 11.50 -54.93 -5.77
C VAL A 300 12.92 -54.94 -5.23
N GLU A 301 13.27 -54.02 -4.33
CA GLU A 301 14.61 -53.96 -3.73
C GLU A 301 14.89 -55.16 -2.81
N SER A 302 13.91 -55.58 -2.01
CA SER A 302 13.99 -56.84 -1.25
C SER A 302 14.13 -58.07 -2.14
N SER A 303 13.63 -58.02 -3.39
CA SER A 303 13.69 -59.12 -4.35
C SER A 303 14.96 -59.10 -5.22
N LYS A 304 15.72 -58.00 -5.23
CA LYS A 304 17.05 -57.89 -5.87
C LYS A 304 18.20 -58.31 -4.96
N ASN A 305 17.98 -58.38 -3.65
CA ASN A 305 18.94 -58.90 -2.66
C ASN A 305 18.65 -60.34 -2.15
N PRO A 306 18.26 -61.35 -2.96
CA PRO A 306 18.26 -62.72 -2.51
C PRO A 306 19.67 -63.31 -2.72
N LYS A 307 20.40 -63.49 -1.61
CA LYS A 307 21.65 -64.27 -1.44
C LYS A 307 22.98 -63.51 -1.61
N GLN A 308 23.57 -63.15 -0.47
CA GLN A 308 24.92 -63.62 -0.14
C GLN A 308 24.80 -64.46 1.14
N SER A 309 24.79 -65.78 0.96
CA SER A 309 25.10 -66.79 1.98
C SER A 309 26.11 -67.74 1.38
#